data_AF-A0A345PFS9-F1
#
_entry.id   AF-A0A345PFS9-F1
#
_cell.length_a   1.000
_cell.length_b   1.000
_cell.length_c   1.000
_cell.angle_alpha   90.00
_cell.angle_beta   90.00
_cell.angle_gamma   90.00
#
_symmetry.space_group_name_H-M   'P 1'
#
loop_
_entity.id
_entity.type
_entity.pdbx_description
1 polymer ?
#
loop_
_entity_poly.entity_id
_entity_poly.type
_entity_poly.pdbx_seq_one_letter_code
_entity_poly.pdbx_strand_id
1 'polypeptide(L)'
;MGFFSSQFSDVVEWEEFRDDMIFWKWTNREIKKGSKLFIRPGQDAIFINNGKIEGIFQDDGEYNIESEIIPFLSTLKGFRFGFNSGLRVEVLFVNTKEFTVKWGTKNPINIPSPTLPGGIPIRANGTFNFKVNDYISLIDNIAGVKRTYLVEDVKIRITSILDQLLMKWITKEGKDMFNLQSNAYEIAKGIQEDLDMEIMNNGMSITGFTIMSFNYPEEIQKMITKSASHGMIGDLGKYQQVSMTDGIASGKVKGGSTASDMTGMMMGMNVANEMMKNMRQQNQESNSQATTQTNQNIPSNNGKKPNFCPNCGEKATGANFCPNCGQKLA
;
A
#
# COMPACT_ATOMS: atom_id res chain seq x y z
N MET A 1 -12.37 -71.49 13.54
CA MET A 1 -11.25 -70.80 14.21
C MET A 1 -10.37 -70.19 13.13
N GLY A 2 -10.19 -68.90 12.93
CA GLY A 2 -10.67 -67.68 13.55
C GLY A 2 -10.11 -66.59 12.63
N PHE A 3 -10.96 -65.99 11.80
CA PHE A 3 -10.60 -64.91 10.87
C PHE A 3 -10.42 -63.62 11.67
N PHE A 4 -9.29 -63.47 12.35
CA PHE A 4 -8.82 -62.15 12.78
C PHE A 4 -8.16 -61.49 11.58
N SER A 5 -8.98 -60.98 10.64
CA SER A 5 -8.50 -59.98 9.71
C SER A 5 -8.06 -58.78 10.54
N SER A 6 -6.76 -58.53 10.60
CA SER A 6 -6.14 -57.35 11.20
C SER A 6 -6.62 -56.10 10.45
N GLN A 7 -7.83 -55.62 10.77
CA GLN A 7 -8.25 -54.27 10.42
C GLN A 7 -7.49 -53.34 11.38
N PHE A 8 -6.28 -52.95 10.98
CA PHE A 8 -5.51 -51.94 11.71
C PHE A 8 -6.37 -50.69 11.84
N SER A 9 -6.64 -50.26 13.07
CA SER A 9 -7.29 -49.00 13.42
C SER A 9 -6.57 -47.84 12.73
N ASP A 10 -7.31 -46.92 12.13
CA ASP A 10 -6.71 -45.75 11.51
C ASP A 10 -6.52 -44.66 12.58
N VAL A 11 -5.39 -43.96 12.52
CA VAL A 11 -5.14 -42.75 13.31
C VAL A 11 -5.56 -41.57 12.44
N VAL A 12 -6.59 -40.86 12.86
CA VAL A 12 -7.10 -39.66 12.19
C VAL A 12 -6.50 -38.47 12.89
N GLU A 13 -5.44 -37.92 12.31
CA GLU A 13 -4.77 -36.73 12.83
C GLU A 13 -4.35 -35.81 11.69
N TRP A 14 -4.19 -34.53 12.01
CA TRP A 14 -3.58 -33.55 11.13
C TRP A 14 -2.24 -33.10 11.70
N GLU A 15 -1.16 -33.57 11.09
CA GLU A 15 0.18 -33.02 11.29
C GLU A 15 0.32 -31.75 10.43
N GLU A 16 0.12 -30.59 11.05
CA GLU A 16 0.29 -29.30 10.37
C GLU A 16 1.76 -29.11 9.96
N PHE A 17 2.07 -29.34 8.68
CA PHE A 17 3.40 -29.19 8.11
C PHE A 17 3.67 -27.76 7.58
N ARG A 18 2.63 -26.91 7.58
CA ARG A 18 2.66 -25.54 7.05
C ARG A 18 1.73 -24.63 7.83
N ASP A 19 2.25 -23.47 8.21
CA ASP A 19 1.52 -22.49 9.02
C ASP A 19 0.46 -21.69 8.26
N ASP A 20 0.47 -21.74 6.91
CA ASP A 20 -0.44 -21.00 6.04
C ASP A 20 -1.71 -21.78 5.66
N MET A 21 -1.93 -22.95 6.27
CA MET A 21 -3.06 -23.82 5.98
C MET A 21 -4.22 -23.53 6.94
N ILE A 22 -5.36 -23.16 6.37
CA ILE A 22 -6.57 -22.80 7.13
C ILE A 22 -7.38 -24.05 7.45
N PHE A 23 -7.55 -24.93 6.46
CA PHE A 23 -8.17 -26.23 6.68
C PHE A 23 -7.49 -27.31 5.84
N TRP A 24 -7.62 -28.53 6.32
CA TRP A 24 -7.22 -29.74 5.61
C TRP A 24 -8.29 -30.82 5.73
N LYS A 25 -8.70 -31.35 4.58
CA LYS A 25 -9.64 -32.46 4.50
C LYS A 25 -8.87 -33.77 4.51
N TRP A 26 -8.98 -34.50 5.61
CA TRP A 26 -8.48 -35.86 5.72
C TRP A 26 -9.31 -36.78 4.82
N THR A 27 -8.64 -37.47 3.89
CA THR A 27 -9.30 -38.37 2.94
C THR A 27 -8.87 -39.80 3.19
N ASN A 28 -9.76 -40.60 3.78
CA ASN A 28 -9.69 -42.06 3.73
C ASN A 28 -11.03 -42.59 3.22
N ARG A 29 -11.00 -43.74 2.56
CA ARG A 29 -12.20 -44.33 1.96
C ARG A 29 -13.19 -44.77 3.02
N GLU A 30 -12.70 -45.34 4.12
CA GLU A 30 -13.51 -45.84 5.22
C GLU A 30 -12.73 -45.71 6.53
N ILE A 31 -13.36 -45.16 7.56
CA ILE A 31 -12.84 -45.22 8.93
C ILE A 31 -13.18 -46.60 9.49
N LYS A 32 -12.14 -47.34 9.88
CA LYS A 32 -12.28 -48.68 10.47
C LYS A 32 -12.68 -48.62 11.94
N LYS A 33 -13.19 -49.74 12.44
CA LYS A 33 -13.53 -49.90 13.85
C LYS A 33 -12.30 -49.76 14.76
N GLY A 34 -12.44 -49.07 15.89
CA GLY A 34 -11.33 -48.79 16.82
C GLY A 34 -10.38 -47.68 16.39
N SER A 35 -10.69 -46.93 15.34
CA SER A 35 -9.93 -45.74 14.93
C SER A 35 -10.02 -44.63 15.97
N LYS A 36 -8.95 -43.84 16.08
CA LYS A 36 -8.82 -42.75 17.05
C LYS A 36 -8.66 -41.43 16.32
N LEU A 37 -9.34 -40.39 16.80
CA LEU A 37 -9.17 -39.02 16.35
C LEU A 37 -8.26 -38.29 17.34
N PHE A 38 -7.23 -37.62 16.84
CA PHE A 38 -6.39 -36.74 17.64
C PHE A 38 -6.58 -35.31 17.17
N ILE A 39 -7.05 -34.46 18.08
CA ILE A 39 -7.20 -33.02 17.89
C ILE A 39 -6.10 -32.34 18.69
N ARG A 40 -5.27 -31.55 18.01
CA ARG A 40 -4.19 -30.78 18.66
C ARG A 40 -4.72 -29.42 19.12
N PRO A 41 -4.09 -28.78 20.12
CA PRO A 41 -4.45 -27.42 20.52
C PRO A 41 -4.43 -26.46 19.33
N GLY A 42 -5.48 -25.64 19.19
CA GLY A 42 -5.62 -24.71 18.05
C GLY A 42 -6.19 -25.34 16.78
N GLN A 43 -6.70 -26.57 16.85
CA GLN A 43 -7.38 -27.25 15.76
C GLN A 43 -8.77 -27.68 16.20
N ASP A 44 -9.73 -27.59 15.28
CA ASP A 44 -11.05 -28.19 15.43
C ASP A 44 -11.22 -29.27 14.35
N ALA A 45 -12.03 -30.30 14.63
CA ALA A 45 -12.33 -31.37 13.69
C ALA A 45 -13.82 -31.45 13.39
N ILE A 46 -14.18 -31.48 12.11
CA ILE A 46 -15.56 -31.51 11.64
C ILE A 46 -15.80 -32.81 10.89
N PHE A 47 -16.80 -33.58 11.32
CA PHE A 47 -17.20 -34.82 10.69
C PHE A 47 -18.28 -34.55 9.66
N ILE A 48 -18.00 -34.96 8.42
CA ILE A 48 -18.88 -34.81 7.29
C ILE A 48 -19.24 -36.20 6.76
N ASN A 49 -20.54 -36.50 6.68
CA ASN A 49 -21.05 -37.75 6.13
C ASN A 49 -21.98 -37.45 4.95
N ASN A 50 -21.68 -38.01 3.78
CA ASN A 50 -22.46 -37.79 2.56
C ASN A 50 -22.78 -36.31 2.28
N GLY A 51 -21.82 -35.42 2.56
CA GLY A 51 -21.95 -33.97 2.36
C GLY A 51 -22.76 -33.24 3.44
N LYS A 52 -23.12 -33.89 4.55
CA LYS A 52 -23.77 -33.26 5.71
C LYS A 52 -22.82 -33.23 6.89
N ILE A 53 -22.83 -32.11 7.62
CA ILE A 53 -22.10 -31.97 8.89
C ILE A 53 -22.85 -32.79 9.95
N GLU A 54 -22.18 -33.78 10.51
CA GLU A 54 -22.73 -34.66 11.55
C GLU A 54 -22.27 -34.23 12.95
N GLY A 55 -21.07 -33.64 13.06
CA GLY A 55 -20.55 -33.16 14.35
C GLY A 55 -19.31 -32.28 14.21
N ILE A 56 -19.11 -31.40 15.19
CA ILE A 56 -17.97 -30.49 15.32
C ILE A 56 -17.34 -30.75 16.68
N PHE A 57 -16.04 -31.04 16.70
CA PHE A 57 -15.26 -31.34 17.89
C PHE A 57 -14.25 -30.22 18.10
N GLN A 58 -14.35 -29.53 19.24
CA GLN A 58 -13.58 -28.33 19.56
C GLN A 58 -12.60 -28.51 20.70
N ASP A 59 -12.81 -29.51 21.57
CA ASP A 59 -11.85 -29.77 22.64
C ASP A 59 -10.65 -30.53 22.06
N ASP A 60 -9.48 -30.21 22.58
CA ASP A 60 -8.24 -30.89 22.22
C ASP A 60 -8.13 -32.24 22.94
N GLY A 61 -7.43 -33.18 22.29
CA GLY A 61 -7.15 -34.49 22.86
C GLY A 61 -7.46 -35.65 21.94
N GLU A 62 -7.61 -36.82 22.57
CA GLU A 62 -7.87 -38.09 21.91
C GLU A 62 -9.34 -38.45 22.04
N TYR A 63 -10.00 -38.67 20.91
CA TYR A 63 -11.38 -39.14 20.86
C TYR A 63 -11.44 -40.54 20.27
N ASN A 64 -12.17 -41.41 20.94
CA ASN A 64 -12.48 -42.72 20.37
C ASN A 64 -13.70 -42.61 19.45
N ILE A 65 -13.47 -42.84 18.15
CA ILE A 65 -14.50 -42.66 17.13
C ILE A 65 -15.72 -43.55 17.44
N GLU A 66 -15.51 -44.76 17.97
CA GLU A 66 -16.61 -45.70 18.23
C GLU A 66 -17.48 -45.34 19.44
N SER A 67 -16.87 -44.94 20.56
CA SER A 67 -17.60 -44.74 21.82
C SER A 67 -18.06 -43.31 22.04
N GLU A 68 -17.38 -42.32 21.45
CA GLU A 68 -17.63 -40.90 21.76
C GLU A 68 -18.23 -40.18 20.55
N ILE A 69 -17.81 -40.54 19.34
CA ILE A 69 -18.24 -39.87 18.11
C ILE A 69 -19.49 -40.54 17.54
N ILE A 70 -19.48 -41.85 17.27
CA ILE A 70 -20.64 -42.55 16.65
C ILE A 70 -21.95 -42.36 17.44
N PRO A 71 -21.99 -42.46 18.79
CA PRO A 71 -23.24 -42.25 19.53
C PRO A 71 -23.74 -40.81 19.42
N PHE A 72 -22.85 -39.82 19.40
CA PHE A 72 -23.19 -38.43 19.16
C PHE A 72 -23.83 -38.24 17.77
N LEU A 73 -23.23 -38.79 16.70
CA LEU A 73 -23.78 -38.73 15.34
C LEU A 73 -25.11 -39.49 15.22
N SER A 74 -25.23 -40.64 15.91
CA SER A 74 -26.43 -41.50 15.87
C SER A 74 -27.63 -40.88 16.60
N THR A 75 -27.40 -40.09 17.65
CA THR A 75 -28.46 -39.47 18.47
C THR A 75 -29.12 -38.29 17.76
N LEU A 76 -28.39 -37.57 16.91
CA LEU A 76 -28.91 -36.40 16.20
C LEU A 76 -29.91 -36.73 15.07
N LYS A 77 -29.90 -37.93 14.49
CA LYS A 77 -30.86 -38.31 13.42
C LYS A 77 -31.20 -39.80 13.32
N GLY A 78 -31.46 -40.52 14.41
CA GLY A 78 -32.16 -41.83 14.37
C GLY A 78 -31.58 -42.87 13.38
N PHE A 79 -30.31 -42.71 13.01
CA PHE A 79 -29.67 -43.43 11.93
C PHE A 79 -28.97 -44.62 12.57
N ARG A 80 -29.53 -45.81 12.36
CA ARG A 80 -28.86 -47.04 12.80
C ARG A 80 -27.71 -47.30 11.83
N PHE A 81 -26.51 -46.88 12.20
CA PHE A 81 -25.30 -47.30 11.50
C PHE A 81 -25.28 -48.83 11.43
N GLY A 82 -25.30 -49.39 10.22
CA GLY A 82 -25.14 -50.81 9.99
C GLY A 82 -23.69 -51.21 10.25
N PHE A 83 -23.41 -51.71 11.45
CA PHE A 83 -22.09 -51.98 12.04
C PHE A 83 -21.17 -53.02 11.34
N ASN A 84 -21.41 -53.35 10.07
CA ASN A 84 -20.65 -54.39 9.34
C ASN A 84 -19.84 -53.86 8.14
N SER A 85 -19.89 -52.56 7.84
CA SER A 85 -19.11 -51.93 6.76
C SER A 85 -18.46 -50.65 7.28
N GLY A 86 -17.25 -50.33 6.81
CA GLY A 86 -16.50 -49.16 7.26
C GLY A 86 -17.28 -47.85 7.06
N LEU A 87 -17.05 -46.90 7.97
CA LEU A 87 -17.75 -45.61 7.97
C LEU A 87 -17.16 -44.72 6.88
N ARG A 88 -17.96 -44.39 5.86
CA ARG A 88 -17.59 -43.39 4.85
C ARG A 88 -17.85 -41.99 5.40
N VAL A 89 -16.92 -41.52 6.21
CA VAL A 89 -16.95 -40.17 6.77
C VAL A 89 -15.68 -39.44 6.39
N GLU A 90 -15.82 -38.16 6.12
CA GLU A 90 -14.72 -37.25 5.86
C GLU A 90 -14.47 -36.42 7.12
N VAL A 91 -13.21 -36.18 7.45
CA VAL A 91 -12.85 -35.33 8.59
C VAL A 91 -12.15 -34.09 8.06
N LEU A 92 -12.72 -32.94 8.35
CA LEU A 92 -12.15 -31.64 8.02
C LEU A 92 -11.52 -31.06 9.27
N PHE A 93 -10.21 -30.91 9.26
CA PHE A 93 -9.49 -30.19 10.30
C PHE A 93 -9.40 -28.72 9.94
N VAL A 94 -9.68 -27.84 10.90
CA VAL A 94 -9.68 -26.39 10.73
C VAL A 94 -8.78 -25.77 11.79
N ASN A 95 -7.93 -24.82 11.38
CA ASN A 95 -7.09 -24.09 12.31
C ASN A 95 -7.90 -22.94 12.95
N THR A 96 -7.90 -22.87 14.28
CA THR A 96 -8.60 -21.83 15.04
C THR A 96 -7.72 -20.62 15.37
N LYS A 97 -6.44 -20.68 14.99
CA LYS A 97 -5.51 -19.56 15.17
C LYS A 97 -5.88 -18.35 14.32
N GLU A 98 -5.40 -17.20 14.75
CA GLU A 98 -5.50 -15.96 13.98
C GLU A 98 -4.37 -15.89 12.95
N PHE A 99 -4.71 -15.53 11.72
CA PHE A 99 -3.79 -15.39 10.61
C PHE A 99 -3.53 -13.91 10.31
N THR A 100 -2.27 -13.50 10.30
CA THR A 100 -1.86 -12.14 9.91
C THR A 100 -1.35 -12.12 8.47
N VAL A 101 -1.92 -11.24 7.66
CA VAL A 101 -1.64 -11.15 6.22
C VAL A 101 -1.26 -9.74 5.83
N LYS A 102 -0.17 -9.60 5.07
CA LYS A 102 0.24 -8.32 4.48
C LYS A 102 -0.59 -8.01 3.24
N TRP A 103 -1.02 -6.76 3.11
CA TRP A 103 -1.74 -6.24 1.95
C TRP A 103 -1.10 -4.95 1.43
N GLY A 104 -1.38 -4.63 0.18
CA GLY A 104 -1.01 -3.37 -0.46
C GLY A 104 -1.87 -3.11 -1.68
N THR A 105 -2.15 -1.84 -1.95
CA THR A 105 -2.89 -1.41 -3.14
C THR A 105 -2.14 -1.81 -4.40
N LYS A 106 -2.79 -2.56 -5.31
CA LYS A 106 -2.20 -2.91 -6.61
C LYS A 106 -2.09 -1.68 -7.51
N ASN A 107 -3.17 -0.90 -7.56
CA ASN A 107 -3.25 0.33 -8.32
C ASN A 107 -3.27 1.55 -7.39
N PRO A 108 -2.69 2.70 -7.78
CA PRO A 108 -2.82 3.93 -7.00
C PRO A 108 -4.29 4.36 -6.88
N ILE A 109 -4.64 4.89 -5.72
CA ILE A 109 -5.95 5.47 -5.42
C ILE A 109 -5.80 6.99 -5.51
N ASN A 110 -6.62 7.63 -6.35
CA ASN A 110 -6.57 9.08 -6.55
C ASN A 110 -7.44 9.78 -5.51
N ILE A 111 -6.83 10.67 -4.72
CA ILE A 111 -7.57 11.55 -3.79
C ILE A 111 -7.95 12.83 -4.51
N PRO A 112 -9.21 13.29 -4.41
CA PRO A 112 -9.63 14.58 -4.93
C PRO A 112 -8.76 15.71 -4.38
N SER A 113 -8.26 16.57 -5.27
CA SER A 113 -7.44 17.71 -4.90
C SER A 113 -7.97 18.97 -5.58
N PRO A 114 -8.17 20.09 -4.85
CA PRO A 114 -8.59 21.35 -5.46
C PRO A 114 -7.59 21.87 -6.49
N THR A 115 -6.30 21.51 -6.34
CA THR A 115 -5.21 21.99 -7.18
C THR A 115 -4.92 21.09 -8.38
N LEU A 116 -5.36 19.83 -8.35
CA LEU A 116 -5.06 18.83 -9.39
C LEU A 116 -6.35 18.15 -9.86
N PRO A 117 -6.84 18.44 -11.08
CA PRO A 117 -8.08 17.86 -11.62
C PRO A 117 -8.09 16.33 -11.69
N GLY A 118 -6.92 15.68 -11.81
CA GLY A 118 -6.78 14.23 -11.81
C GLY A 118 -6.66 13.59 -10.41
N GLY A 119 -6.69 14.41 -9.36
CA GLY A 119 -6.40 13.99 -8.00
C GLY A 119 -4.91 13.70 -7.76
N ILE A 120 -4.60 13.35 -6.52
CA ILE A 120 -3.25 12.96 -6.10
C ILE A 120 -3.24 11.43 -5.95
N PRO A 121 -2.44 10.69 -6.73
CA PRO A 121 -2.39 9.23 -6.61
C PRO A 121 -1.60 8.84 -5.37
N ILE A 122 -2.17 7.93 -4.59
CA ILE A 122 -1.60 7.44 -3.34
C ILE A 122 -1.68 5.92 -3.33
N ARG A 123 -0.66 5.27 -2.76
CA ARG A 123 -0.65 3.86 -2.44
C ARG A 123 -0.72 3.69 -0.93
N ALA A 124 -1.34 2.59 -0.51
CA ALA A 124 -1.43 2.21 0.89
C ALA A 124 -1.02 0.75 1.05
N ASN A 125 -0.44 0.42 2.19
CA ASN A 125 -0.10 -0.94 2.56
C ASN A 125 -0.28 -1.14 4.07
N GLY A 126 -0.38 -2.40 4.46
CA GLY A 126 -0.68 -2.73 5.84
C GLY A 126 -0.77 -4.22 6.09
N THR A 127 -1.40 -4.56 7.21
CA THR A 127 -1.74 -5.93 7.57
C THR A 127 -3.23 -6.03 7.91
N PHE A 128 -3.82 -7.19 7.67
CA PHE A 128 -5.10 -7.55 8.24
C PHE A 128 -4.97 -8.89 8.94
N ASN A 129 -5.81 -9.09 9.94
CA ASN A 129 -5.87 -10.29 10.71
C ASN A 129 -7.26 -10.91 10.53
N PHE A 130 -7.31 -12.22 10.36
CA PHE A 130 -8.56 -12.94 10.26
C PHE A 130 -8.48 -14.28 10.97
N LYS A 131 -9.65 -14.81 11.34
CA LYS A 131 -9.79 -16.17 11.87
C LYS A 131 -11.04 -16.81 11.31
N VAL A 132 -11.11 -18.13 11.37
CA VAL A 132 -12.33 -18.89 11.06
C VAL A 132 -13.25 -18.86 12.29
N ASN A 133 -14.54 -18.58 12.09
CA ASN A 133 -15.52 -18.50 13.17
C ASN A 133 -16.78 -19.36 12.93
N ASP A 134 -17.23 -19.48 11.68
CA ASP A 134 -18.41 -20.25 11.30
C ASP A 134 -18.03 -21.33 10.28
N TYR A 135 -17.98 -22.56 10.79
CA TYR A 135 -17.60 -23.72 10.01
C TYR A 135 -18.64 -24.14 8.97
N ILE A 136 -19.91 -23.85 9.21
CA ILE A 136 -20.99 -24.19 8.26
C ILE A 136 -20.83 -23.31 7.03
N SER A 137 -20.76 -21.99 7.25
CA SER A 137 -20.54 -21.03 6.16
C SER A 137 -19.21 -21.25 5.44
N LEU A 138 -18.16 -21.64 6.16
CA LEU A 138 -16.87 -22.01 5.56
C LEU A 138 -17.02 -23.23 4.64
N ILE A 139 -17.70 -24.28 5.09
CA ILE A 139 -17.85 -25.52 4.33
C ILE A 139 -18.68 -25.29 3.06
N ASP A 140 -19.82 -24.62 3.21
CA ASP A 140 -20.77 -24.41 2.12
C ASP A 140 -20.21 -23.44 1.05
N ASN A 141 -19.51 -22.37 1.46
CA ASN A 141 -19.06 -21.32 0.55
C ASN A 141 -17.60 -21.43 0.10
N ILE A 142 -16.74 -22.15 0.85
CA ILE A 142 -15.32 -22.29 0.53
C ILE A 142 -14.92 -23.75 0.37
N ALA A 143 -15.18 -24.59 1.37
CA ALA A 143 -14.54 -25.90 1.44
C ALA A 143 -14.98 -26.80 0.28
N GLY A 144 -16.28 -26.81 -0.05
CA GLY A 144 -16.85 -27.45 -1.23
C GLY A 144 -16.06 -28.67 -1.73
N VAL A 145 -15.37 -28.52 -2.86
CA VAL A 145 -14.57 -29.57 -3.53
C VAL A 145 -13.07 -29.49 -3.21
N LYS A 146 -12.61 -28.48 -2.46
CA LYS A 146 -11.19 -28.28 -2.14
C LYS A 146 -10.77 -29.20 -0.99
N ARG A 147 -9.58 -29.81 -1.12
CA ARG A 147 -8.96 -30.60 -0.05
C ARG A 147 -8.21 -29.76 0.98
N THR A 148 -7.71 -28.61 0.54
CA THR A 148 -6.90 -27.69 1.33
C THR A 148 -7.29 -26.27 0.98
N TYR A 149 -7.16 -25.37 1.94
CA TYR A 149 -7.33 -23.94 1.72
C TYR A 149 -6.24 -23.17 2.45
N LEU A 150 -5.61 -22.25 1.73
CA LEU A 150 -4.44 -21.54 2.20
C LEU A 150 -4.76 -20.06 2.43
N VAL A 151 -3.93 -19.42 3.24
CA VAL A 151 -3.97 -17.97 3.49
C VAL A 151 -3.89 -17.16 2.19
N GLU A 152 -3.14 -17.62 1.18
CA GLU A 152 -3.04 -16.91 -0.10
C GLU A 152 -4.37 -16.90 -0.88
N ASP A 153 -5.18 -17.96 -0.79
CA ASP A 153 -6.52 -17.99 -1.39
C ASP A 153 -7.42 -16.90 -0.77
N VAL A 154 -7.37 -16.75 0.56
CA VAL A 154 -8.11 -15.71 1.30
C VAL A 154 -7.62 -14.32 0.91
N LYS A 155 -6.31 -14.14 0.84
CA LYS A 155 -5.68 -12.86 0.47
C LYS A 155 -6.10 -12.40 -0.92
N ILE A 156 -6.17 -13.30 -1.91
CA ILE A 156 -6.65 -12.94 -3.26
C ILE A 156 -8.08 -12.41 -3.19
N ARG A 157 -8.95 -13.08 -2.44
CA ARG A 157 -10.35 -12.68 -2.27
C ARG A 157 -10.46 -11.32 -1.56
N ILE A 158 -9.81 -11.18 -0.41
CA ILE A 158 -9.84 -9.95 0.39
C ILE A 158 -9.27 -8.77 -0.40
N THR A 159 -8.13 -8.93 -1.07
CA THR A 159 -7.53 -7.84 -1.85
C THR A 159 -8.41 -7.35 -3.01
N SER A 160 -9.28 -8.20 -3.56
CA SER A 160 -10.24 -7.79 -4.59
C SER A 160 -11.34 -6.85 -4.08
N ILE A 161 -11.75 -7.02 -2.82
CA ILE A 161 -12.76 -6.19 -2.15
C ILE A 161 -12.10 -4.93 -1.58
N LEU A 162 -10.87 -5.09 -1.08
CA LEU A 162 -10.15 -4.07 -0.35
C LEU A 162 -9.92 -2.78 -1.15
N ASP A 163 -9.66 -2.88 -2.47
CA ASP A 163 -9.45 -1.71 -3.31
C ASP A 163 -10.67 -0.76 -3.32
N GLN A 164 -11.89 -1.31 -3.30
CA GLN A 164 -13.12 -0.51 -3.25
C GLN A 164 -13.34 0.12 -1.87
N LEU A 165 -13.09 -0.64 -0.80
CA LEU A 165 -13.20 -0.14 0.57
C LEU A 165 -12.19 0.96 0.87
N LEU A 166 -10.94 0.78 0.41
CA LEU A 166 -9.91 1.80 0.51
C LEU A 166 -10.35 3.06 -0.22
N MET A 167 -10.85 2.97 -1.45
CA MET A 167 -11.34 4.15 -2.19
C MET A 167 -12.47 4.88 -1.43
N LYS A 168 -13.44 4.15 -0.89
CA LYS A 168 -14.54 4.70 -0.08
C LYS A 168 -14.02 5.46 1.15
N TRP A 169 -13.17 4.83 1.96
CA TRP A 169 -12.72 5.43 3.23
C TRP A 169 -11.65 6.51 3.04
N ILE A 170 -10.75 6.32 2.07
CA ILE A 170 -9.74 7.33 1.71
C ILE A 170 -10.41 8.59 1.17
N THR A 171 -11.44 8.50 0.34
CA THR A 171 -12.11 9.71 -0.18
C THR A 171 -13.02 10.38 0.84
N LYS A 172 -13.60 9.60 1.76
CA LYS A 172 -14.47 10.11 2.82
C LYS A 172 -13.72 10.85 3.92
N GLU A 173 -12.64 10.24 4.43
CA GLU A 173 -11.87 10.76 5.58
C GLU A 173 -10.52 11.38 5.16
N GLY A 174 -9.98 10.98 4.03
CA GLY A 174 -8.71 11.45 3.47
C GLY A 174 -8.91 12.64 2.55
N LYS A 175 -8.77 13.83 3.11
CA LYS A 175 -8.76 15.09 2.33
C LYS A 175 -7.43 15.28 1.62
N ASP A 176 -6.33 15.05 2.35
CA ASP A 176 -4.95 15.15 1.87
C ASP A 176 -4.08 14.08 2.56
N MET A 177 -2.80 14.01 2.18
CA MET A 177 -1.87 13.01 2.72
C MET A 177 -1.68 13.14 4.24
N PHE A 178 -1.68 14.36 4.78
CA PHE A 178 -1.53 14.58 6.22
C PHE A 178 -2.74 14.11 7.01
N ASN A 179 -3.96 14.38 6.51
CA ASN A 179 -5.19 13.88 7.12
C ASN A 179 -5.29 12.36 7.02
N LEU A 180 -4.82 11.74 5.93
CA LEU A 180 -4.76 10.28 5.84
C LEU A 180 -3.89 9.66 6.92
N GLN A 181 -2.71 10.24 7.16
CA GLN A 181 -1.80 9.75 8.20
C GLN A 181 -2.39 9.99 9.60
N SER A 182 -3.03 11.14 9.81
CA SER A 182 -3.61 11.51 11.10
C SER A 182 -4.85 10.67 11.44
N ASN A 183 -5.69 10.35 10.44
CA ASN A 183 -6.92 9.56 10.60
C ASN A 183 -6.74 8.09 10.21
N ALA A 184 -5.50 7.61 10.13
CA ALA A 184 -5.21 6.26 9.65
C ALA A 184 -5.90 5.17 10.49
N TYR A 185 -6.07 5.42 11.78
CA TYR A 185 -6.74 4.51 12.71
C TYR A 185 -8.25 4.43 12.44
N GLU A 186 -8.92 5.57 12.28
CA GLU A 186 -10.35 5.64 11.98
C GLU A 186 -10.67 5.02 10.61
N ILE A 187 -9.83 5.31 9.61
CA ILE A 187 -9.91 4.70 8.27
C ILE A 187 -9.74 3.19 8.37
N ALA A 188 -8.72 2.72 9.10
CA ALA A 188 -8.46 1.30 9.27
C ALA A 188 -9.63 0.58 9.96
N LYS A 189 -10.21 1.18 11.01
CA LYS A 189 -11.37 0.64 11.72
C LYS A 189 -12.61 0.58 10.82
N GLY A 190 -12.87 1.63 10.05
CA GLY A 190 -13.97 1.66 9.10
C GLY A 190 -13.85 0.59 8.01
N ILE A 191 -12.64 0.39 7.48
CA ILE A 191 -12.35 -0.68 6.53
C ILE A 191 -12.51 -2.05 7.19
N GLN A 192 -12.07 -2.21 8.44
CA GLN A 192 -12.23 -3.45 9.19
C GLN A 192 -13.70 -3.86 9.28
N GLU A 193 -14.58 -2.95 9.71
CA GLU A 193 -16.01 -3.21 9.88
C GLU A 193 -16.68 -3.58 8.55
N ASP A 194 -16.41 -2.81 7.48
CA ASP A 194 -16.96 -3.09 6.16
C ASP A 194 -16.42 -4.41 5.58
N LEU A 195 -15.13 -4.69 5.75
CA LEU A 195 -14.51 -5.92 5.25
C LEU A 195 -15.02 -7.15 6.00
N ASP A 196 -15.19 -7.06 7.32
CA ASP A 196 -15.76 -8.13 8.15
C ASP A 196 -17.16 -8.51 7.66
N MET A 197 -18.02 -7.52 7.39
CA MET A 197 -19.37 -7.76 6.85
C MET A 197 -19.34 -8.50 5.50
N GLU A 198 -18.42 -8.15 4.61
CA GLU A 198 -18.29 -8.79 3.29
C GLU A 198 -17.82 -10.25 3.38
N ILE A 199 -16.95 -10.57 4.35
CA ILE A 199 -16.37 -11.91 4.47
C ILE A 199 -17.08 -12.82 5.47
N MET A 200 -17.96 -12.29 6.32
CA MET A 200 -18.66 -13.07 7.35
C MET A 200 -19.44 -14.26 6.74
N ASN A 201 -20.06 -14.04 5.57
CA ASN A 201 -20.77 -15.09 4.83
C ASN A 201 -19.85 -16.23 4.36
N ASN A 202 -18.54 -16.03 4.36
CA ASN A 202 -17.56 -17.06 4.03
C ASN A 202 -17.07 -17.85 5.26
N GLY A 203 -17.63 -17.61 6.45
CA GLY A 203 -17.26 -18.31 7.68
C GLY A 203 -15.97 -17.82 8.33
N MET A 204 -15.53 -16.61 7.96
CA MET A 204 -14.33 -15.96 8.48
C MET A 204 -14.68 -14.59 9.03
N SER A 205 -13.92 -14.13 10.03
CA SER A 205 -14.05 -12.78 10.59
C SER A 205 -12.71 -12.04 10.55
N ILE A 206 -12.76 -10.74 10.25
CA ILE A 206 -11.61 -9.84 10.39
C ILE A 206 -11.50 -9.37 11.83
N THR A 207 -10.47 -9.82 12.52
CA THR A 207 -10.17 -9.44 13.91
C THR A 207 -9.42 -8.13 14.01
N GLY A 208 -8.68 -7.75 12.97
CA GLY A 208 -7.92 -6.52 12.93
C GLY A 208 -7.57 -6.06 11.53
N PHE A 209 -7.52 -4.75 11.34
CA PHE A 209 -7.00 -4.14 10.13
C PHE A 209 -6.07 -2.98 10.50
N THR A 210 -4.89 -2.92 9.88
CA THR A 210 -3.89 -1.90 10.17
C THR A 210 -3.31 -1.36 8.88
N ILE A 211 -3.22 -0.03 8.79
CA ILE A 211 -2.54 0.67 7.71
C ILE A 211 -1.15 1.05 8.23
N MET A 212 -0.10 0.56 7.57
CA MET A 212 1.28 0.84 7.97
C MET A 212 1.78 2.14 7.37
N SER A 213 1.47 2.40 6.09
CA SER A 213 1.90 3.64 5.44
C SER A 213 1.02 4.03 4.26
N PHE A 214 1.00 5.34 4.00
CA PHE A 214 0.51 5.95 2.78
C PHE A 214 1.69 6.59 2.05
N ASN A 215 1.83 6.30 0.75
CA ASN A 215 2.98 6.73 -0.04
C ASN A 215 2.53 7.21 -1.42
N TYR A 216 3.22 8.20 -1.97
CA TYR A 216 3.06 8.53 -3.39
C TYR A 216 3.69 7.44 -4.26
N PRO A 217 3.24 7.23 -5.51
CA PRO A 217 3.97 6.45 -6.48
C PRO A 217 5.40 6.99 -6.66
N GLU A 218 6.35 6.10 -6.97
CA GLU A 218 7.78 6.44 -7.05
C GLU A 218 8.09 7.59 -8.02
N GLU A 219 7.35 7.65 -9.15
CA GLU A 219 7.45 8.72 -10.13
C GLU A 219 7.17 10.10 -9.52
N ILE A 220 6.14 10.19 -8.68
CA ILE A 220 5.78 11.43 -7.99
C ILE A 220 6.73 11.71 -6.84
N GLN A 221 7.15 10.69 -6.08
CA GLN A 221 8.15 10.88 -5.02
C GLN A 221 9.45 11.47 -5.55
N LYS A 222 9.92 11.01 -6.72
CA LYS A 222 11.11 11.56 -7.38
C LYS A 222 10.93 13.03 -7.74
N MET A 223 9.76 13.40 -8.26
CA MET A 223 9.44 14.78 -8.59
C MET A 223 9.33 15.67 -7.34
N ILE A 224 8.67 15.19 -6.28
CA ILE A 224 8.58 15.90 -4.99
C ILE A 224 9.98 16.09 -4.40
N THR A 225 10.81 15.05 -4.37
CA THR A 225 12.18 15.11 -3.83
C THR A 225 13.04 16.09 -4.62
N LYS A 226 12.90 16.10 -5.95
CA LYS A 226 13.57 17.05 -6.84
C LYS A 226 13.10 18.49 -6.61
N SER A 227 11.80 18.71 -6.48
CA SER A 227 11.27 20.05 -6.16
C SER A 227 11.63 20.52 -4.75
N ALA A 228 11.63 19.62 -3.77
CA ALA A 228 12.06 19.91 -2.41
C ALA A 228 13.55 20.26 -2.37
N SER A 229 14.40 19.55 -3.12
CA SER A 229 15.82 19.92 -3.24
C SER A 229 15.98 21.28 -3.94
N HIS A 230 15.13 21.63 -4.92
CA HIS A 230 15.08 22.99 -5.48
C HIS A 230 14.67 24.05 -4.45
N GLY A 231 13.71 23.75 -3.56
CA GLY A 231 13.28 24.68 -2.50
C GLY A 231 14.31 24.85 -1.38
N MET A 232 15.05 23.78 -1.05
CA MET A 232 16.14 23.83 -0.06
C MET A 232 17.37 24.56 -0.61
N ILE A 233 17.62 24.45 -1.91
CA ILE A 233 18.62 25.23 -2.64
C ILE A 233 17.94 26.53 -3.06
N GLY A 234 17.65 27.42 -2.09
CA GLY A 234 16.93 28.69 -2.31
C GLY A 234 17.60 29.70 -3.25
N ASP A 235 18.59 29.29 -4.03
CA ASP A 235 19.36 30.10 -4.96
C ASP A 235 19.54 29.34 -6.30
N LEU A 236 18.80 29.77 -7.32
CA LEU A 236 18.76 29.17 -8.67
C LEU A 236 20.16 29.10 -9.32
N GLY A 237 21.08 30.00 -8.96
CA GLY A 237 22.46 29.99 -9.46
C GLY A 237 23.28 28.81 -8.93
N LYS A 238 23.09 28.42 -7.66
CA LYS A 238 23.72 27.23 -7.08
C LYS A 238 23.18 25.95 -7.68
N TYR A 239 21.92 25.91 -8.09
CA TYR A 239 21.33 24.74 -8.73
C TYR A 239 21.98 24.41 -10.07
N GLN A 240 22.23 25.41 -10.93
CA GLN A 240 22.87 25.16 -12.23
C GLN A 240 24.29 24.63 -12.04
N GLN A 241 25.01 25.15 -11.05
CA GLN A 241 26.32 24.63 -10.67
C GLN A 241 26.24 23.23 -10.06
N VAL A 242 25.33 22.96 -9.13
CA VAL A 242 25.18 21.66 -8.45
C VAL A 242 24.67 20.59 -9.41
N SER A 243 23.67 20.86 -10.25
CA SER A 243 23.15 19.90 -11.23
C SER A 243 24.14 19.60 -12.36
N MET A 244 24.94 20.59 -12.78
CA MET A 244 26.07 20.38 -13.70
C MET A 244 27.17 19.55 -13.03
N THR A 245 27.47 19.82 -11.75
CA THR A 245 28.48 19.08 -10.98
C THR A 245 28.02 17.65 -10.69
N ASP A 246 26.75 17.42 -10.31
CA ASP A 246 26.15 16.10 -10.14
C ASP A 246 26.02 15.36 -11.47
N GLY A 247 25.75 16.05 -12.58
CA GLY A 247 25.76 15.46 -13.92
C GLY A 247 27.13 14.92 -14.31
N ILE A 248 28.19 15.67 -13.96
CA ILE A 248 29.59 15.28 -14.16
C ILE A 248 30.00 14.16 -13.18
N ALA A 249 29.64 14.28 -11.89
CA ALA A 249 30.03 13.34 -10.83
C ALA A 249 29.28 12.00 -10.87
N SER A 250 27.98 12.00 -11.22
CA SER A 250 27.17 10.79 -11.39
C SER A 250 27.49 10.01 -12.66
N GLY A 251 28.37 10.56 -13.53
CA GLY A 251 28.70 9.95 -14.81
C GLY A 251 27.49 9.79 -15.74
N LYS A 252 26.39 10.52 -15.52
CA LYS A 252 25.29 10.62 -16.50
C LYS A 252 25.68 11.49 -17.70
N VAL A 253 26.75 12.28 -17.56
CA VAL A 253 27.55 12.75 -18.70
C VAL A 253 28.59 11.67 -19.03
N LYS A 254 28.12 10.51 -19.50
CA LYS A 254 28.98 9.45 -20.05
C LYS A 254 28.85 9.39 -21.56
N GLY A 255 29.82 10.02 -22.21
CA GLY A 255 30.56 9.43 -23.32
C GLY A 255 29.75 8.96 -24.53
N GLY A 256 29.16 9.89 -25.27
CA GLY A 256 28.54 9.58 -26.56
C GLY A 256 28.66 10.66 -27.65
N SER A 257 28.83 11.95 -27.31
CA SER A 257 28.76 13.00 -28.35
C SER A 257 29.38 14.34 -27.96
N THR A 258 30.48 14.36 -27.20
CA THR A 258 31.03 15.62 -26.64
C THR A 258 32.54 15.76 -26.80
N ALA A 259 33.11 15.27 -27.91
CA ALA A 259 34.40 15.80 -28.38
C ALA A 259 34.23 17.19 -29.02
N SER A 260 33.06 17.49 -29.61
CA SER A 260 32.75 18.80 -30.20
C SER A 260 32.44 19.87 -29.14
N ASP A 261 31.80 19.50 -28.02
CA ASP A 261 31.33 20.48 -27.04
C ASP A 261 32.36 20.81 -25.95
N MET A 262 33.28 19.89 -25.61
CA MET A 262 34.42 20.23 -24.75
C MET A 262 35.45 21.07 -25.52
N THR A 263 35.62 20.78 -26.81
CA THR A 263 36.32 21.69 -27.74
C THR A 263 35.55 22.99 -27.86
N GLY A 264 34.21 22.99 -27.95
CA GLY A 264 33.38 24.19 -28.02
C GLY A 264 33.44 25.07 -26.76
N MET A 265 33.59 24.49 -25.57
CA MET A 265 33.72 25.23 -24.32
C MET A 265 35.16 25.73 -24.07
N MET A 266 36.18 24.93 -24.43
CA MET A 266 37.59 25.35 -24.34
C MET A 266 37.95 26.37 -25.43
N MET A 267 37.42 26.19 -26.64
CA MET A 267 37.53 27.11 -27.77
C MET A 267 36.64 28.35 -27.54
N GLY A 268 35.46 28.19 -26.94
CA GLY A 268 34.60 29.31 -26.54
C GLY A 268 35.22 30.20 -25.46
N MET A 269 36.00 29.63 -24.54
CA MET A 269 36.73 30.42 -23.52
C MET A 269 37.95 31.14 -24.10
N ASN A 270 38.63 30.56 -25.11
CA ASN A 270 39.70 31.25 -25.84
C ASN A 270 39.16 32.32 -26.81
N VAL A 271 38.08 32.03 -27.54
CA VAL A 271 37.39 32.98 -28.44
C VAL A 271 36.74 34.12 -27.65
N ALA A 272 36.18 33.86 -26.47
CA ALA A 272 35.67 34.91 -25.58
C ALA A 272 36.80 35.82 -25.06
N ASN A 273 37.97 35.28 -24.73
CA ASN A 273 39.14 36.08 -24.32
C ASN A 273 39.66 36.97 -25.47
N GLU A 274 39.58 36.49 -26.71
CA GLU A 274 40.00 37.24 -27.90
C GLU A 274 38.95 38.30 -28.31
N MET A 275 37.66 37.97 -28.19
CA MET A 275 36.54 38.89 -28.44
C MET A 275 36.46 40.00 -27.37
N MET A 276 36.78 39.70 -26.11
CA MET A 276 36.84 40.69 -25.03
C MET A 276 38.05 41.64 -25.18
N LYS A 277 39.14 41.19 -25.83
CA LYS A 277 40.25 42.06 -26.24
C LYS A 277 39.85 43.02 -27.36
N ASN A 278 39.14 42.54 -28.39
CA ASN A 278 38.64 43.40 -29.47
C ASN A 278 37.56 44.40 -29.00
N MET A 279 36.71 44.01 -28.04
CA MET A 279 35.70 44.93 -27.48
C MET A 279 36.28 45.98 -26.52
N ARG A 280 37.42 45.69 -25.89
CA ARG A 280 38.19 46.68 -25.11
C ARG A 280 38.96 47.67 -25.98
N GLN A 281 39.34 47.28 -27.20
CA GLN A 281 40.03 48.15 -28.14
C GLN A 281 39.05 49.09 -28.90
N GLN A 282 37.76 48.77 -28.93
CA GLN A 282 36.72 49.61 -29.54
C GLN A 282 36.15 50.67 -28.58
N ASN A 283 36.56 50.68 -27.31
CA ASN A 283 36.03 51.60 -26.29
C ASN A 283 37.02 52.73 -25.92
N GLN A 284 37.96 53.05 -26.83
CA GLN A 284 39.00 54.07 -26.61
C GLN A 284 38.95 55.26 -27.58
N GLU A 285 37.86 55.43 -28.33
CA GLU A 285 37.56 56.65 -29.10
C GLU A 285 36.08 57.00 -28.95
N SER A 286 35.70 57.61 -27.82
CA SER A 286 34.50 58.45 -27.66
C SER A 286 34.42 58.94 -26.21
N ASN A 287 35.29 59.89 -25.85
CA ASN A 287 35.05 60.70 -24.67
C ASN A 287 35.53 62.13 -24.93
N SER A 288 34.58 63.02 -25.19
CA SER A 288 34.78 64.45 -24.99
C SER A 288 33.45 65.14 -24.69
N GLN A 289 33.46 65.87 -23.57
CA GLN A 289 32.50 66.87 -23.07
C GLN A 289 31.27 66.28 -22.36
N ALA A 290 30.94 66.65 -21.12
CA ALA A 290 31.43 67.69 -20.22
C ALA A 290 30.86 67.45 -18.80
N THR A 291 31.71 67.64 -17.78
CA THR A 291 31.54 68.48 -16.56
C THR A 291 30.12 68.59 -15.95
N THR A 292 29.81 68.48 -14.64
CA THR A 292 30.54 68.75 -13.39
C THR A 292 29.68 68.33 -12.17
N GLN A 293 30.33 67.84 -11.11
CA GLN A 293 30.10 68.14 -9.68
C GLN A 293 28.84 67.70 -8.85
N THR A 294 29.19 66.97 -7.78
CA THR A 294 28.75 67.04 -6.35
C THR A 294 27.45 66.41 -5.84
N ASN A 295 27.67 65.43 -4.93
CA ASN A 295 27.17 65.29 -3.55
C ASN A 295 25.67 65.20 -3.21
N GLN A 296 25.37 64.05 -2.56
CA GLN A 296 24.53 63.85 -1.36
C GLN A 296 23.07 64.31 -1.31
N ASN A 297 22.29 63.42 -0.69
CA ASN A 297 21.05 63.62 0.05
C ASN A 297 19.70 63.66 -0.71
N ILE A 298 18.92 62.64 -0.38
CA ILE A 298 17.44 62.57 -0.28
C ILE A 298 16.97 63.81 0.51
N PRO A 299 15.90 64.55 0.12
CA PRO A 299 14.55 64.01 0.08
C PRO A 299 13.57 64.57 -0.97
N SER A 300 12.50 63.79 -1.14
CA SER A 300 11.13 64.18 -1.48
C SER A 300 10.83 65.08 -2.70
N ASN A 301 9.97 64.48 -3.52
CA ASN A 301 8.84 65.11 -4.20
C ASN A 301 9.13 65.82 -5.53
N ASN A 302 9.04 65.05 -6.61
CA ASN A 302 8.69 65.62 -7.90
C ASN A 302 7.75 64.66 -8.67
N GLY A 303 6.44 64.77 -8.37
CA GLY A 303 5.35 64.93 -9.34
C GLY A 303 5.21 64.02 -10.57
N LYS A 304 5.96 62.91 -10.71
CA LYS A 304 5.76 61.94 -11.79
C LYS A 304 5.44 60.58 -11.19
N LYS A 305 4.17 60.15 -11.35
CA LYS A 305 3.72 58.81 -10.99
C LYS A 305 4.62 57.80 -11.72
N PRO A 306 5.36 56.93 -11.00
CA PRO A 306 6.19 55.92 -11.64
C PRO A 306 5.28 54.93 -12.37
N ASN A 307 5.62 54.54 -13.61
CA ASN A 307 4.82 53.59 -14.40
C ASN A 307 4.79 52.16 -13.81
N PHE A 308 5.71 51.86 -12.88
CA PHE A 308 5.83 50.57 -12.20
C PHE A 308 6.10 50.80 -10.72
N CYS A 309 5.56 49.92 -9.87
CA CYS A 309 5.78 49.96 -8.44
C CYS A 309 7.22 49.58 -8.10
N PRO A 310 7.97 50.43 -7.36
CA PRO A 310 9.37 50.14 -7.02
C PRO A 310 9.55 48.99 -6.04
N ASN A 311 8.51 48.56 -5.30
CA ASN A 311 8.62 47.43 -4.36
C ASN A 311 8.23 46.07 -4.96
N CYS A 312 7.23 46.01 -5.84
CA CYS A 312 6.78 44.72 -6.39
C CYS A 312 6.84 44.60 -7.92
N GLY A 313 7.25 45.67 -8.64
CA GLY A 313 7.36 45.65 -10.11
C GLY A 313 6.04 45.71 -10.87
N GLU A 314 4.89 45.75 -10.18
CA GLU A 314 3.56 45.79 -10.80
C GLU A 314 3.32 47.12 -11.54
N LYS A 315 2.63 47.08 -12.69
CA LYS A 315 2.36 48.29 -13.48
C LYS A 315 1.43 49.23 -12.70
N ALA A 316 1.89 50.46 -12.46
CA ALA A 316 1.10 51.47 -11.79
C ALA A 316 0.07 52.03 -12.76
N THR A 317 -1.20 51.70 -12.56
CA THR A 317 -2.35 52.16 -13.37
C THR A 317 -2.76 53.61 -13.05
N GLY A 318 -1.81 54.47 -12.69
CA GLY A 318 -2.08 55.85 -12.31
C GLY A 318 -2.72 56.03 -10.92
N ALA A 319 -2.88 54.97 -10.12
CA ALA A 319 -3.35 55.03 -8.74
C ALA A 319 -2.29 55.59 -7.78
N ASN A 320 -2.71 56.18 -6.66
CA ASN A 320 -1.81 56.71 -5.63
C ASN A 320 -1.18 55.59 -4.76
N PHE A 321 -1.76 54.38 -4.80
CA PHE A 321 -1.27 53.20 -4.12
C PHE A 321 -1.17 52.03 -5.10
N CYS A 322 -0.17 51.17 -4.91
CA CYS A 322 -0.03 49.94 -5.68
C CYS A 322 -1.18 48.97 -5.34
N PRO A 323 -1.94 48.46 -6.33
CA PRO A 323 -3.05 47.55 -6.09
C PRO A 323 -2.63 46.18 -5.55
N ASN A 324 -1.36 45.80 -5.73
CA ASN A 324 -0.84 44.50 -5.30
C ASN A 324 -0.20 44.55 -3.90
N CYS A 325 0.66 45.53 -3.64
CA CYS A 325 1.41 45.60 -2.36
C CYS A 325 1.01 46.76 -1.43
N GLY A 326 0.07 47.62 -1.83
CA GLY A 326 -0.39 48.75 -1.01
C GLY A 326 0.63 49.89 -0.85
N GLN A 327 1.80 49.82 -1.50
CA GLN A 327 2.82 50.87 -1.39
C GLN A 327 2.34 52.18 -2.03
N LYS A 328 2.58 53.31 -1.36
CA LYS A 328 2.26 54.65 -1.87
C LYS A 328 3.18 55.01 -3.04
N LEU A 329 2.60 55.38 -4.19
CA LEU A 329 3.29 55.75 -5.43
C LEU A 329 3.26 57.26 -5.71
N ALA A 330 2.39 58.00 -5.02
CA ALA A 330 2.28 59.46 -5.00
C ALA A 330 1.72 59.93 -3.64
#